data_AF-W4QRR3-F1
#
_entry.id   AF-W4QRR3-F1
#
_cell.length_a   1.000
_cell.length_b   1.000
_cell.length_c   1.000
_cell.angle_alpha   90.00
_cell.angle_beta   90.00
_cell.angle_gamma   90.00
#
_symmetry.space_group_name_H-M   'P 1'
#
loop_
_entity.id
_entity.type
_entity.pdbx_description
1 polymer ?
#
loop_
_entity_poly.entity_id
_entity_poly.type
_entity_poly.pdbx_seq_one_letter_code
_entity_poly.pdbx_strand_id
1 'polypeptide(L)'
;MGMNTNKFQQVLDQIDQQFEGVFQWLAGQYDPGTGGFYYARSSVSDHRFIPDIESTAQALNILIRNDLLKLMPEQMREQMIRFFQNKQEASTGFFFDENPAMKKDEVMVHRAIGYSVRSLEQIGSKPLFSLPREANTAPSYTNTPETYLQKWKSIDLRNSWRGCDLLATSCVYMGEMSEKEREPFLKVAVNYLASIQDQETGLWGQGSLYNRLSGTFKLHTFYSRFQIPMPNTDKIYQSILTCLRTEEAIDMCYIRNPIDLLSYMNMDIPESELVEILEITANNMSNLKREDGGFSRELHASPPAPNVAQVKKDEVYPNMPEAVCLGKGLIEGDMNATTQATLIRLQCFKLTGRESKPIKNSQEFYQFL
;
A
#
# COMPACT_ATOMS: atom_id res chain seq x y z
N MET A 1 12.22 -34.83 5.20
CA MET A 1 11.08 -33.90 5.27
C MET A 1 10.77 -33.35 6.68
N GLY A 2 11.42 -33.79 7.77
CA GLY A 2 11.10 -33.29 9.13
C GLY A 2 11.95 -32.12 9.69
N MET A 3 13.14 -31.84 9.15
CA MET A 3 14.05 -30.85 9.74
C MET A 3 13.72 -29.39 9.41
N ASN A 4 13.17 -29.10 8.22
CA ASN A 4 12.95 -27.72 7.76
C ASN A 4 11.54 -27.17 8.06
N THR A 5 10.55 -28.04 8.34
CA THR A 5 9.25 -27.63 8.90
C THR A 5 9.41 -26.86 10.20
N ASN A 6 10.45 -27.20 10.99
CA ASN A 6 10.79 -26.51 12.23
C ASN A 6 11.36 -25.10 11.96
N LYS A 7 12.21 -24.94 10.93
CA LYS A 7 12.77 -23.63 10.58
C LYS A 7 11.72 -22.63 10.13
N PHE A 8 10.78 -23.03 9.27
CA PHE A 8 9.67 -22.16 8.89
C PHE A 8 8.85 -21.71 10.11
N GLN A 9 8.54 -22.63 11.02
CA GLN A 9 7.79 -22.28 12.22
C GLN A 9 8.55 -21.28 13.09
N GLN A 10 9.86 -21.49 13.30
CA GLN A 10 10.70 -20.59 14.09
C GLN A 10 10.70 -19.15 13.54
N VAL A 11 10.86 -19.00 12.22
CA VAL A 11 10.89 -17.66 11.60
C VAL A 11 9.51 -17.01 11.61
N LEU A 12 8.43 -17.79 11.38
CA LEU A 12 7.06 -17.26 11.49
C LEU A 12 6.71 -16.86 12.92
N ASP A 13 7.16 -17.60 13.93
CA ASP A 13 7.00 -17.23 15.34
C ASP A 13 7.76 -15.94 15.67
N GLN A 14 8.97 -15.76 15.11
CA GLN A 14 9.73 -14.50 15.23
C GLN A 14 8.98 -13.33 14.59
N ILE A 15 8.36 -13.51 13.43
CA ILE A 15 7.52 -12.47 12.79
C ILE A 15 6.30 -12.16 13.68
N ASP A 16 5.61 -13.17 14.20
CA ASP A 16 4.42 -12.99 15.04
C ASP A 16 4.71 -12.23 16.34
N GLN A 17 5.86 -12.48 16.96
CA GLN A 17 6.28 -11.78 18.19
C GLN A 17 6.42 -10.27 17.98
N GLN A 18 6.72 -9.81 16.76
CA GLN A 18 6.88 -8.38 16.48
C GLN A 18 5.56 -7.60 16.52
N PHE A 19 4.41 -8.27 16.60
CA PHE A 19 3.10 -7.58 16.64
C PHE A 19 2.59 -7.29 18.06
N GLU A 20 3.42 -7.53 19.08
CA GLU A 20 3.10 -7.12 20.45
C GLU A 20 2.82 -5.60 20.53
N GLY A 21 1.70 -5.25 21.16
CA GLY A 21 1.25 -3.87 21.35
C GLY A 21 0.61 -3.20 20.12
N VAL A 22 0.57 -3.84 18.95
CA VAL A 22 0.05 -3.21 17.70
C VAL A 22 -1.40 -2.75 17.85
N PHE A 23 -2.28 -3.51 18.50
CA PHE A 23 -3.70 -3.14 18.63
C PHE A 23 -3.94 -2.05 19.67
N GLN A 24 -3.11 -1.98 20.72
CA GLN A 24 -3.13 -0.85 21.65
C GLN A 24 -2.64 0.43 20.94
N TRP A 25 -1.58 0.31 20.13
CA TRP A 25 -1.10 1.41 19.30
C TRP A 25 -2.16 1.89 18.29
N LEU A 26 -2.82 0.95 17.60
CA LEU A 26 -3.86 1.23 16.60
C LEU A 26 -5.07 1.93 17.24
N ALA A 27 -5.51 1.46 18.40
CA ALA A 27 -6.60 2.09 19.16
C ALA A 27 -6.24 3.53 19.54
N GLY A 28 -4.99 3.77 19.94
CA GLY A 28 -4.48 5.12 20.21
C GLY A 28 -4.45 6.06 18.99
N GLN A 29 -4.58 5.55 17.76
CA GLN A 29 -4.70 6.36 16.54
C GLN A 29 -6.14 6.69 16.16
N TYR A 30 -7.14 6.08 16.81
CA TYR A 30 -8.54 6.31 16.47
C TYR A 30 -9.03 7.64 17.04
N ASP A 31 -9.72 8.42 16.21
CA ASP A 31 -10.44 9.62 16.63
C ASP A 31 -11.94 9.34 16.74
N PRO A 32 -12.51 9.22 17.95
CA PRO A 32 -13.94 8.97 18.13
C PRO A 32 -14.80 10.17 17.70
N GLY A 33 -14.22 11.37 17.54
CA GLY A 33 -14.93 12.55 17.09
C GLY A 33 -15.32 12.47 15.60
N THR A 34 -14.36 12.09 14.75
CA THR A 34 -14.57 11.99 13.29
C THR A 34 -14.85 10.58 12.81
N GLY A 35 -14.41 9.54 13.53
CA GLY A 35 -14.38 8.15 13.06
C GLY A 35 -13.18 7.79 12.19
N GLY A 36 -12.23 8.72 12.00
CA GLY A 36 -11.00 8.50 11.25
C GLY A 36 -9.85 7.98 12.12
N PHE A 37 -8.73 7.67 11.47
CA PHE A 37 -7.47 7.34 12.14
C PHE A 37 -6.36 8.33 11.77
N TYR A 38 -5.53 8.64 12.75
CA TYR A 38 -4.30 9.41 12.58
C TYR A 38 -3.18 8.59 11.94
N TYR A 39 -2.26 9.29 11.27
CA TYR A 39 -1.10 8.69 10.62
C TYR A 39 -0.07 8.15 11.61
N ALA A 40 0.31 8.91 12.64
CA ALA A 40 1.34 8.53 13.61
C ALA A 40 0.96 9.01 15.02
N ARG A 41 1.61 8.48 16.05
CA ARG A 41 1.33 8.84 17.46
C ARG A 41 1.46 10.34 17.70
N SER A 42 2.47 10.98 17.12
CA SER A 42 2.70 12.41 17.25
C SER A 42 1.58 13.26 16.65
N SER A 43 0.85 12.71 15.67
CA SER A 43 -0.29 13.35 15.01
C SER A 43 -1.48 13.51 15.95
N VAL A 44 -1.71 12.54 16.85
CA VAL A 44 -2.83 12.54 17.81
C VAL A 44 -2.74 13.73 18.78
N SER A 45 -1.53 14.07 19.21
CA SER A 45 -1.28 15.10 20.23
C SER A 45 -1.13 16.53 19.69
N ASP A 46 -1.19 16.72 18.36
CA ASP A 46 -0.89 17.99 17.72
C ASP A 46 -2.05 18.42 16.82
N HIS A 47 -2.71 19.49 17.22
CA HIS A 47 -3.89 20.07 16.57
C HIS A 47 -3.70 20.48 15.11
N ARG A 48 -2.47 20.50 14.60
CA ARG A 48 -2.18 20.75 13.18
C ARG A 48 -2.48 19.54 12.29
N PHE A 49 -2.55 18.35 12.86
CA PHE A 49 -2.87 17.12 12.15
C PHE A 49 -4.28 16.66 12.47
N ILE A 50 -4.91 16.05 11.48
CA ILE A 50 -6.25 15.48 11.55
C ILE A 50 -6.24 14.08 10.94
N PRO A 51 -7.23 13.23 11.26
CA PRO A 51 -7.39 11.96 10.58
C PRO A 51 -7.56 12.12 9.07
N ASP A 52 -6.90 11.24 8.31
CA ASP A 52 -6.84 11.29 6.85
C ASP A 52 -7.42 10.02 6.19
N ILE A 53 -7.71 10.10 4.89
CA ILE A 53 -8.33 9.02 4.12
C ILE A 53 -7.45 7.77 4.10
N GLU A 54 -6.15 7.94 3.81
CA GLU A 54 -5.24 6.82 3.63
C GLU A 54 -5.03 6.08 4.96
N SER A 55 -4.77 6.81 6.05
CA SER A 55 -4.58 6.22 7.37
C SER A 55 -5.83 5.50 7.87
N THR A 56 -7.02 6.09 7.65
CA THR A 56 -8.30 5.47 8.04
C THR A 56 -8.57 4.19 7.25
N ALA A 57 -8.36 4.19 5.93
CA ALA A 57 -8.54 2.99 5.11
C ALA A 57 -7.52 1.90 5.46
N GLN A 58 -6.29 2.29 5.81
CA GLN A 58 -5.23 1.38 6.25
C GLN A 58 -5.55 0.74 7.60
N ALA A 59 -6.03 1.51 8.57
CA ALA A 59 -6.53 1.00 9.86
C ALA A 59 -7.66 -0.01 9.65
N LEU A 60 -8.66 0.32 8.82
CA LEU A 60 -9.75 -0.60 8.47
C LEU A 60 -9.22 -1.92 7.88
N ASN A 61 -8.21 -1.85 7.00
CA ASN A 61 -7.59 -3.05 6.44
C ASN A 61 -6.90 -3.91 7.51
N ILE A 62 -6.27 -3.29 8.53
CA ILE A 62 -5.72 -4.03 9.68
C ILE A 62 -6.85 -4.74 10.44
N LEU A 63 -7.96 -4.06 10.71
CA LEU A 63 -9.12 -4.65 11.40
C LEU A 63 -9.71 -5.83 10.62
N ILE A 64 -9.87 -5.69 9.31
CA ILE A 64 -10.41 -6.74 8.44
C ILE A 64 -9.53 -7.98 8.45
N ARG A 65 -8.20 -7.81 8.32
CA ARG A 65 -7.23 -8.93 8.30
C ARG A 65 -7.15 -9.70 9.61
N ASN A 66 -7.74 -9.18 10.68
CA ASN A 66 -7.76 -9.78 12.00
C ASN A 66 -9.18 -10.12 12.47
N ASP A 67 -10.11 -10.26 11.52
CA ASP A 67 -11.51 -10.66 11.75
C ASP A 67 -12.32 -9.71 12.65
N LEU A 68 -11.89 -8.46 12.80
CA LEU A 68 -12.53 -7.50 13.70
C LEU A 68 -13.71 -6.75 13.07
N LEU A 69 -13.87 -6.77 11.75
CA LEU A 69 -14.94 -6.04 11.05
C LEU A 69 -16.35 -6.49 11.51
N LYS A 70 -16.53 -7.79 11.78
CA LYS A 70 -17.81 -8.36 12.24
C LYS A 70 -18.15 -7.96 13.68
N LEU A 71 -17.14 -7.60 14.46
CA LEU A 71 -17.25 -7.21 15.86
C LEU A 71 -17.22 -5.70 16.05
N MET A 72 -17.10 -4.94 14.96
CA MET A 72 -17.07 -3.48 14.98
C MET A 72 -18.36 -2.92 15.58
N PRO A 73 -18.28 -2.09 16.65
CA PRO A 73 -19.44 -1.41 17.20
C PRO A 73 -20.16 -0.59 16.13
N GLU A 74 -21.49 -0.61 16.14
CA GLU A 74 -22.29 0.06 15.11
C GLU A 74 -22.01 1.57 15.05
N GLN A 75 -21.81 2.21 16.21
CA GLN A 75 -21.44 3.62 16.27
C GLN A 75 -20.13 3.90 15.52
N MET A 76 -19.09 3.08 15.71
CA MET A 76 -17.81 3.23 15.02
C MET A 76 -17.98 3.01 13.51
N ARG A 77 -18.78 2.02 13.11
CA ARG A 77 -19.11 1.75 11.70
C ARG A 77 -19.74 2.97 11.04
N GLU A 78 -20.78 3.53 11.65
CA GLU A 78 -21.46 4.72 11.12
C GLU A 78 -20.54 5.95 11.08
N GLN A 79 -19.69 6.14 12.09
CA GLN A 79 -18.73 7.25 12.11
C GLN A 79 -17.71 7.11 10.97
N MET A 80 -17.19 5.91 10.73
CA MET A 80 -16.27 5.66 9.61
C MET A 80 -16.95 5.82 8.24
N ILE A 81 -18.22 5.43 8.11
CA ILE A 81 -19.02 5.70 6.89
C ILE A 81 -19.09 7.22 6.66
N ARG A 82 -19.50 7.98 7.68
CA ARG A 82 -19.60 9.45 7.61
C ARG A 82 -18.25 10.09 7.32
N PHE A 83 -17.16 9.57 7.90
CA PHE A 83 -15.80 10.04 7.64
C PHE A 83 -15.48 10.02 6.14
N PHE A 84 -15.58 8.87 5.47
CA PHE A 84 -15.27 8.77 4.04
C PHE A 84 -16.25 9.55 3.18
N GLN A 85 -17.53 9.52 3.51
CA GLN A 85 -18.57 10.23 2.76
C GLN A 85 -18.40 11.75 2.79
N ASN A 86 -18.02 12.30 3.95
CA ASN A 86 -17.77 13.74 4.10
C ASN A 86 -16.51 14.24 3.36
N LYS A 87 -15.62 13.31 2.97
CA LYS A 87 -14.44 13.63 2.14
C LYS A 87 -14.79 13.72 0.65
N GLN A 88 -16.01 13.35 0.25
CA GLN A 88 -16.43 13.37 -1.15
C GLN A 88 -16.97 14.75 -1.57
N GLU A 89 -16.43 15.30 -2.65
CA GLU A 89 -16.86 16.57 -3.21
C GLU A 89 -18.02 16.38 -4.20
N ALA A 90 -19.18 16.98 -3.91
CA ALA A 90 -20.42 16.78 -4.67
C ALA A 90 -20.34 17.15 -6.17
N SER A 91 -19.60 18.20 -6.51
CA SER A 91 -19.47 18.72 -7.88
C SER A 91 -18.61 17.83 -8.77
N THR A 92 -17.72 17.03 -8.20
CA THR A 92 -16.71 16.28 -8.97
C THR A 92 -16.69 14.79 -8.69
N GLY A 93 -17.27 14.32 -7.60
CA GLY A 93 -17.21 12.92 -7.18
C GLY A 93 -15.86 12.47 -6.60
N PHE A 94 -14.84 13.35 -6.60
CA PHE A 94 -13.53 13.07 -6.01
C PHE A 94 -13.56 13.07 -4.48
N PHE A 95 -12.56 12.42 -3.88
CA PHE A 95 -12.36 12.39 -2.44
C PHE A 95 -11.10 13.17 -2.07
N PHE A 96 -11.21 14.04 -1.06
CA PHE A 96 -10.11 14.89 -0.62
C PHE A 96 -10.00 14.98 0.89
N ASP A 97 -8.77 14.93 1.39
CA ASP A 97 -8.40 15.51 2.68
C ASP A 97 -8.28 17.04 2.56
N GLU A 98 -8.26 17.72 3.71
CA GLU A 98 -8.36 19.18 3.78
C GLU A 98 -7.14 19.91 3.19
N ASN A 99 -6.00 19.22 3.09
CA ASN A 99 -4.77 19.85 2.60
C ASN A 99 -4.87 20.20 1.10
N PRO A 100 -4.74 21.48 0.71
CA PRO A 100 -4.93 21.92 -0.68
C PRO A 100 -3.88 21.35 -1.65
N ALA A 101 -2.71 20.92 -1.17
CA ALA A 101 -1.70 20.27 -1.99
C ALA A 101 -2.17 18.92 -2.55
N MET A 102 -3.08 18.23 -1.87
CA MET A 102 -3.62 16.95 -2.32
C MET A 102 -4.29 17.06 -3.69
N LYS A 103 -5.05 18.14 -3.94
CA LYS A 103 -5.75 18.35 -5.23
C LYS A 103 -4.78 18.53 -6.41
N LYS A 104 -3.52 18.85 -6.13
CA LYS A 104 -2.46 19.06 -7.13
C LYS A 104 -1.68 17.79 -7.47
N ASP A 105 -1.85 16.72 -6.69
CA ASP A 105 -1.20 15.42 -6.92
C ASP A 105 -2.20 14.36 -7.39
N GLU A 106 -2.17 14.02 -8.68
CA GLU A 106 -2.97 12.95 -9.28
C GLU A 106 -2.86 11.62 -8.51
N VAL A 107 -1.68 11.25 -8.01
CA VAL A 107 -1.53 9.98 -7.25
C VAL A 107 -2.35 10.04 -5.96
N MET A 108 -2.29 11.14 -5.21
CA MET A 108 -3.07 11.27 -3.99
C MET A 108 -4.57 11.25 -4.29
N VAL A 109 -5.01 11.98 -5.32
CA VAL A 109 -6.42 12.00 -5.74
C VAL A 109 -6.90 10.61 -6.14
N HIS A 110 -6.16 9.90 -7.00
CA HIS A 110 -6.52 8.56 -7.46
C HIS A 110 -6.54 7.55 -6.30
N ARG A 111 -5.56 7.61 -5.39
CA ARG A 111 -5.51 6.73 -4.21
C ARG A 111 -6.68 7.00 -3.26
N ALA A 112 -7.05 8.27 -3.06
CA ALA A 112 -8.18 8.62 -2.18
C ALA A 112 -9.52 8.09 -2.70
N ILE A 113 -9.76 8.12 -4.01
CA ILE A 113 -10.93 7.45 -4.61
C ILE A 113 -10.87 5.95 -4.30
N GLY A 114 -9.75 5.30 -4.59
CA GLY A 114 -9.59 3.85 -4.40
C GLY A 114 -9.77 3.41 -2.95
N TYR A 115 -9.20 4.15 -1.99
CA TYR A 115 -9.35 3.88 -0.57
C TYR A 115 -10.78 4.12 -0.11
N SER A 116 -11.36 5.27 -0.39
CA SER A 116 -12.69 5.64 0.13
C SER A 116 -13.78 4.72 -0.41
N VAL A 117 -13.79 4.46 -1.73
CA VAL A 117 -14.80 3.58 -2.35
C VAL A 117 -14.71 2.16 -1.80
N ARG A 118 -13.49 1.59 -1.72
CA ARG A 118 -13.30 0.24 -1.20
C ARG A 118 -13.65 0.14 0.28
N SER A 119 -13.25 1.14 1.09
CA SER A 119 -13.57 1.14 2.51
C SER A 119 -15.06 1.24 2.77
N LEU A 120 -15.77 2.10 2.03
CA LEU A 120 -17.24 2.20 2.09
C LEU A 120 -17.89 0.86 1.73
N GLU A 121 -17.47 0.22 0.63
CA GLU A 121 -17.98 -1.09 0.23
C GLU A 121 -17.74 -2.15 1.33
N GLN A 122 -16.53 -2.21 1.89
CA GLN A 122 -16.16 -3.17 2.93
C GLN A 122 -17.00 -3.01 4.22
N ILE A 123 -17.43 -1.80 4.55
CA ILE A 123 -18.27 -1.53 5.73
C ILE A 123 -19.77 -1.48 5.41
N GLY A 124 -20.17 -1.87 4.18
CA GLY A 124 -21.58 -2.01 3.78
C GLY A 124 -22.26 -0.73 3.31
N SER A 125 -21.48 0.27 2.89
CA SER A 125 -21.95 1.57 2.42
C SER A 125 -21.51 1.88 0.98
N LYS A 126 -21.85 3.07 0.49
CA LYS A 126 -21.53 3.56 -0.85
C LYS A 126 -21.12 5.04 -0.80
N PRO A 127 -20.42 5.55 -1.83
CA PRO A 127 -20.24 6.98 -2.03
C PRO A 127 -21.57 7.74 -1.98
N LEU A 128 -21.55 9.00 -1.52
CA LEU A 128 -22.73 9.88 -1.50
C LEU A 128 -23.07 10.42 -2.88
N PHE A 129 -22.05 10.71 -3.69
CA PHE A 129 -22.18 11.31 -5.01
C PHE A 129 -21.62 10.37 -6.09
N SER A 130 -22.05 10.58 -7.33
CA SER A 130 -21.51 9.86 -8.50
C SER A 130 -19.99 10.00 -8.58
N LEU A 131 -19.30 8.93 -8.94
CA LEU A 131 -17.85 8.92 -9.10
C LEU A 131 -17.42 9.73 -10.34
N PRO A 132 -16.13 10.11 -10.47
CA PRO A 132 -15.70 11.10 -11.45
C PRO A 132 -16.06 10.79 -12.92
N ARG A 133 -16.11 9.52 -13.35
CA ARG A 133 -16.56 9.22 -14.71
C ARG A 133 -18.04 9.47 -14.90
N GLU A 134 -18.86 8.98 -13.97
CA GLU A 134 -20.31 9.16 -14.02
C GLU A 134 -20.68 10.65 -13.86
N ALA A 135 -19.91 11.40 -13.08
CA ALA A 135 -20.02 12.85 -12.94
C ALA A 135 -19.45 13.66 -14.13
N ASN A 136 -18.85 13.01 -15.14
CA ASN A 136 -18.16 13.65 -16.27
C ASN A 136 -17.04 14.62 -15.87
N THR A 137 -16.32 14.33 -14.79
CA THR A 137 -15.21 15.13 -14.25
C THR A 137 -13.88 14.39 -14.28
N ALA A 138 -13.85 13.15 -14.74
CA ALA A 138 -12.63 12.41 -15.00
C ALA A 138 -11.72 13.15 -16.01
N PRO A 139 -10.38 13.05 -15.89
CA PRO A 139 -9.45 13.73 -16.79
C PRO A 139 -9.66 13.36 -18.26
N SER A 140 -9.44 14.32 -19.17
CA SER A 140 -9.65 14.14 -20.61
C SER A 140 -8.81 13.02 -21.24
N TYR A 141 -7.66 12.66 -20.64
CA TYR A 141 -6.85 11.53 -21.09
C TYR A 141 -7.56 10.16 -20.90
N THR A 142 -8.69 10.11 -20.19
CA THR A 142 -9.48 8.90 -19.98
C THR A 142 -10.53 8.64 -21.06
N ASN A 143 -10.66 9.55 -22.03
CA ASN A 143 -11.72 9.51 -23.04
C ASN A 143 -11.50 8.42 -24.09
N THR A 144 -10.25 8.18 -24.50
CA THR A 144 -9.94 7.17 -25.53
C THR A 144 -8.68 6.37 -25.18
N PRO A 145 -8.51 5.13 -25.68
CA PRO A 145 -7.30 4.35 -25.48
C PRO A 145 -6.03 5.08 -25.94
N GLU A 146 -6.10 5.85 -27.02
CA GLU A 146 -4.97 6.60 -27.57
C GLU A 146 -4.53 7.71 -26.61
N THR A 147 -5.48 8.51 -26.11
CA THR A 147 -5.18 9.61 -25.16
C THR A 147 -4.66 9.08 -23.82
N TYR A 148 -5.18 7.92 -23.39
CA TYR A 148 -4.70 7.23 -22.20
C TYR A 148 -3.26 6.75 -22.37
N LEU A 149 -2.95 6.14 -23.51
CA LEU A 149 -1.58 5.71 -23.85
C LEU A 149 -0.62 6.90 -23.95
N GLN A 150 -1.04 8.05 -24.48
CA GLN A 150 -0.19 9.25 -24.52
C GLN A 150 0.13 9.75 -23.11
N LYS A 151 -0.85 9.75 -22.20
CA LYS A 151 -0.59 10.05 -20.78
C LYS A 151 0.44 9.09 -20.20
N TRP A 152 0.29 7.78 -20.45
CA TRP A 152 1.24 6.77 -19.95
C TRP A 152 2.66 6.98 -20.48
N LYS A 153 2.81 7.26 -21.79
CA LYS A 153 4.10 7.57 -22.41
C LYS A 153 4.77 8.84 -21.88
N SER A 154 3.99 9.76 -21.31
CA SER A 154 4.52 11.01 -20.73
C SER A 154 5.10 10.85 -19.32
N ILE A 155 4.86 9.71 -18.66
CA ILE A 155 5.26 9.49 -17.27
C ILE A 155 6.74 9.10 -17.21
N ASP A 156 7.49 9.84 -16.40
CA ASP A 156 8.91 9.58 -16.15
C ASP A 156 9.09 8.41 -15.17
N LEU A 157 9.89 7.41 -15.57
CA LEU A 157 10.20 6.21 -14.80
C LEU A 157 11.63 6.21 -14.21
N ARG A 158 12.33 7.36 -14.19
CA ARG A 158 13.64 7.49 -13.54
C ARG A 158 13.59 7.17 -12.05
N ASN A 159 12.52 7.58 -11.37
CA ASN A 159 12.15 7.02 -10.08
C ASN A 159 11.05 5.98 -10.32
N SER A 160 11.43 4.70 -10.33
CA SER A 160 10.52 3.59 -10.61
C SER A 160 9.29 3.59 -9.72
N TRP A 161 9.46 3.82 -8.41
CA TRP A 161 8.35 3.85 -7.47
C TRP A 161 7.28 4.86 -7.92
N ARG A 162 7.67 6.12 -8.13
CA ARG A 162 6.72 7.21 -8.40
C ARG A 162 6.13 7.14 -9.79
N GLY A 163 6.95 6.85 -10.79
CA GLY A 163 6.49 6.68 -12.16
C GLY A 163 5.48 5.54 -12.30
N CYS A 164 5.77 4.38 -11.70
CA CYS A 164 4.85 3.25 -11.74
C CYS A 164 3.60 3.47 -10.87
N ASP A 165 3.68 4.25 -9.80
CA ASP A 165 2.50 4.62 -9.00
C ASP A 165 1.54 5.49 -9.81
N LEU A 166 2.05 6.46 -10.58
CA LEU A 166 1.23 7.26 -11.52
C LEU A 166 0.53 6.37 -12.55
N LEU A 167 1.25 5.42 -13.15
CA LEU A 167 0.67 4.46 -14.10
C LEU A 167 -0.44 3.64 -13.44
N ALA A 168 -0.13 2.96 -12.34
CA ALA A 168 -1.05 2.05 -11.67
C ALA A 168 -2.28 2.77 -11.09
N THR A 169 -2.10 3.92 -10.43
CA THR A 169 -3.21 4.64 -9.80
C THR A 169 -4.14 5.29 -10.82
N SER A 170 -3.64 5.69 -11.99
CA SER A 170 -4.48 6.22 -13.09
C SER A 170 -5.54 5.21 -13.59
N CYS A 171 -5.42 3.93 -13.21
CA CYS A 171 -6.38 2.88 -13.54
C CYS A 171 -7.68 2.95 -12.74
N VAL A 172 -7.79 3.85 -11.75
CA VAL A 172 -9.03 4.04 -10.98
C VAL A 172 -10.25 4.28 -11.88
N TYR A 173 -10.08 5.09 -12.93
CA TYR A 173 -11.13 5.39 -13.91
C TYR A 173 -11.48 4.19 -14.81
N MET A 174 -10.52 3.31 -15.10
CA MET A 174 -10.84 2.04 -15.78
C MET A 174 -11.68 1.12 -14.88
N GLY A 175 -11.59 1.28 -13.56
CA GLY A 175 -12.43 0.58 -12.60
C GLY A 175 -13.91 0.97 -12.66
N GLU A 176 -14.22 2.15 -13.17
CA GLU A 176 -15.59 2.67 -13.35
C GLU A 176 -16.18 2.30 -14.73
N MET A 177 -15.38 1.76 -15.66
CA MET A 177 -15.83 1.35 -16.99
C MET A 177 -16.53 -0.02 -16.97
N SER A 178 -17.48 -0.24 -17.88
CA SER A 178 -17.93 -1.59 -18.22
C SER A 178 -16.78 -2.40 -18.85
N GLU A 179 -16.88 -3.73 -18.82
CA GLU A 179 -15.84 -4.61 -19.37
C GLU A 179 -15.55 -4.33 -20.84
N LYS A 180 -16.59 -4.14 -21.65
CA LYS A 180 -16.50 -3.84 -23.09
C LYS A 180 -15.80 -2.50 -23.37
N GLU A 181 -16.07 -1.48 -22.56
CA GLU A 181 -15.42 -0.17 -22.70
C GLU A 181 -13.95 -0.22 -22.24
N ARG A 182 -13.66 -1.06 -21.24
CA ARG A 182 -12.36 -1.18 -20.59
C ARG A 182 -11.34 -1.96 -21.44
N GLU A 183 -11.77 -3.00 -22.14
CA GLU A 183 -10.89 -3.90 -22.88
C GLU A 183 -9.89 -3.19 -23.82
N PRO A 184 -10.29 -2.19 -24.64
CA PRO A 184 -9.36 -1.46 -25.48
C PRO A 184 -8.27 -0.70 -24.70
N PHE A 185 -8.60 -0.14 -23.53
CA PHE A 185 -7.64 0.55 -22.66
C PHE A 185 -6.64 -0.43 -22.05
N LEU A 186 -7.10 -1.59 -21.58
CA LEU A 186 -6.24 -2.64 -21.04
C LEU A 186 -5.26 -3.15 -22.10
N LYS A 187 -5.73 -3.34 -23.34
CA LYS A 187 -4.87 -3.80 -24.44
C LYS A 187 -3.71 -2.85 -24.70
N VAL A 188 -3.97 -1.54 -24.80
CA VAL A 188 -2.90 -0.55 -25.03
C VAL A 188 -1.97 -0.42 -23.83
N ALA A 189 -2.50 -0.51 -22.61
CA ALA A 189 -1.72 -0.48 -21.37
C ALA A 189 -0.77 -1.68 -21.27
N VAL A 190 -1.27 -2.90 -21.46
CA VAL A 190 -0.46 -4.14 -21.41
C VAL A 190 0.63 -4.12 -22.47
N ASN A 191 0.30 -3.75 -23.72
CA ASN A 191 1.29 -3.68 -24.80
C ASN A 191 2.38 -2.65 -24.50
N TYR A 192 2.02 -1.51 -23.93
CA TYR A 192 3.00 -0.50 -23.53
C TYR A 192 3.90 -1.02 -22.42
N LEU A 193 3.35 -1.57 -21.33
CA LEU A 193 4.14 -2.11 -20.21
C LEU A 193 5.09 -3.21 -20.68
N ALA A 194 4.65 -4.10 -21.57
CA ALA A 194 5.51 -5.13 -22.16
C ALA A 194 6.67 -4.51 -22.96
N SER A 195 6.42 -3.42 -23.71
CA SER A 195 7.44 -2.76 -24.52
C SER A 195 8.53 -2.04 -23.73
N ILE A 196 8.28 -1.72 -22.46
CA ILE A 196 9.22 -0.98 -21.59
C ILE A 196 9.77 -1.81 -20.43
N GLN A 197 9.38 -3.08 -20.31
CA GLN A 197 9.92 -3.97 -19.29
C GLN A 197 11.35 -4.36 -19.64
N ASP A 198 12.25 -4.24 -18.67
CA ASP A 198 13.64 -4.67 -18.82
C ASP A 198 13.71 -6.20 -19.00
N GLN A 199 14.31 -6.68 -20.09
CA GLN A 199 14.33 -8.10 -20.43
C GLN A 199 15.35 -8.91 -19.62
N GLU A 200 16.34 -8.26 -19.01
CA GLU A 200 17.38 -8.92 -18.22
C GLU A 200 16.89 -9.15 -16.78
N THR A 201 16.27 -8.13 -16.20
CA THR A 201 15.84 -8.10 -14.79
C THR A 201 14.35 -8.38 -14.61
N GLY A 202 13.53 -8.20 -15.65
CA GLY A 202 12.07 -8.25 -15.55
C GLY A 202 11.45 -7.05 -14.83
N LEU A 203 12.23 -6.03 -14.46
CA LEU A 203 11.74 -4.89 -13.69
C LEU A 203 11.36 -3.70 -14.59
N TRP A 204 10.59 -2.76 -14.03
CA TRP A 204 10.24 -1.51 -14.70
C TRP A 204 10.98 -0.30 -14.10
N GLY A 205 11.35 0.62 -14.98
CA GLY A 205 12.02 1.88 -14.64
C GLY A 205 13.46 1.74 -14.15
N GLN A 206 13.95 2.79 -13.48
CA GLN A 206 15.34 2.97 -13.06
C GLN A 206 15.48 3.18 -11.54
N GLY A 207 16.73 3.29 -11.06
CA GLY A 207 17.07 3.43 -9.65
C GLY A 207 17.72 2.16 -9.08
N SER A 208 17.84 2.10 -7.76
CA SER A 208 18.31 0.89 -7.05
C SER A 208 17.39 -0.31 -7.30
N LEU A 209 17.83 -1.53 -6.96
CA LEU A 209 16.99 -2.71 -7.08
C LEU A 209 15.73 -2.57 -6.23
N TYR A 210 15.82 -2.04 -5.00
CA TYR A 210 14.62 -1.78 -4.20
C TYR A 210 13.68 -0.75 -4.82
N ASN A 211 14.18 0.31 -5.45
CA ASN A 211 13.33 1.30 -6.13
C ASN A 211 12.62 0.66 -7.34
N ARG A 212 13.37 -0.08 -8.17
CA ARG A 212 12.83 -0.80 -9.33
C ARG A 212 11.81 -1.87 -8.93
N LEU A 213 12.10 -2.67 -7.91
CA LEU A 213 11.17 -3.64 -7.33
C LEU A 213 9.92 -2.97 -6.78
N SER A 214 10.06 -1.80 -6.18
CA SER A 214 8.90 -1.04 -5.71
C SER A 214 8.03 -0.53 -6.87
N GLY A 215 8.64 -0.08 -7.96
CA GLY A 215 7.90 0.26 -9.19
C GLY A 215 7.18 -0.95 -9.79
N THR A 216 7.88 -2.08 -9.92
CA THR A 216 7.30 -3.36 -10.35
C THR A 216 6.14 -3.79 -9.44
N PHE A 217 6.29 -3.62 -8.13
CA PHE A 217 5.22 -3.85 -7.16
C PHE A 217 4.01 -2.94 -7.44
N LYS A 218 4.19 -1.65 -7.77
CA LYS A 218 3.04 -0.80 -8.14
C LYS A 218 2.31 -1.34 -9.36
N LEU A 219 3.03 -1.78 -10.39
CA LEU A 219 2.43 -2.37 -11.59
C LEU A 219 1.76 -3.71 -11.31
N HIS A 220 2.24 -4.50 -10.33
CA HIS A 220 1.52 -5.71 -9.90
C HIS A 220 0.07 -5.39 -9.49
N THR A 221 -0.20 -4.21 -8.90
CA THR A 221 -1.57 -3.83 -8.52
C THR A 221 -2.47 -3.64 -9.74
N PHE A 222 -1.93 -3.20 -10.88
CA PHE A 222 -2.63 -3.15 -12.15
C PHE A 222 -2.92 -4.56 -12.67
N TYR A 223 -1.90 -5.41 -12.76
CA TYR A 223 -2.04 -6.80 -13.21
C TYR A 223 -3.06 -7.58 -12.37
N SER A 224 -2.94 -7.49 -11.04
CA SER A 224 -3.85 -8.13 -10.09
C SER A 224 -5.29 -7.62 -10.23
N ARG A 225 -5.48 -6.30 -10.28
CA ARG A 225 -6.82 -5.69 -10.36
C ARG A 225 -7.61 -6.15 -11.59
N PHE A 226 -6.93 -6.33 -12.72
CA PHE A 226 -7.56 -6.73 -13.97
C PHE A 226 -7.37 -8.21 -14.31
N GLN A 227 -6.85 -9.01 -13.36
CA GLN A 227 -6.65 -10.45 -13.50
C GLN A 227 -5.77 -10.83 -14.71
N ILE A 228 -4.74 -10.02 -14.96
CA ILE A 228 -3.78 -10.21 -16.04
C ILE A 228 -2.53 -10.87 -15.46
N PRO A 229 -2.01 -11.96 -16.05
CA PRO A 229 -0.74 -12.55 -15.63
C PRO A 229 0.41 -11.56 -15.74
N MET A 230 1.26 -11.49 -14.70
CA MET A 230 2.44 -10.62 -14.74
C MET A 230 3.54 -11.26 -15.60
N PRO A 231 4.19 -10.53 -16.52
CA PRO A 231 5.21 -11.07 -17.40
C PRO A 231 6.57 -11.23 -16.70
N ASN A 232 7.41 -12.14 -17.23
CA ASN A 232 8.82 -12.31 -16.83
C ASN A 232 9.04 -12.59 -15.33
N THR A 233 8.14 -13.36 -14.71
CA THR A 233 8.18 -13.69 -13.28
C THR A 233 9.49 -14.32 -12.83
N ASP A 234 10.12 -15.16 -13.65
CA ASP A 234 11.42 -15.78 -13.33
C ASP A 234 12.54 -14.75 -13.20
N LYS A 235 12.54 -13.71 -14.05
CA LYS A 235 13.54 -12.63 -13.98
C LYS A 235 13.29 -11.72 -12.79
N ILE A 236 12.02 -11.43 -12.50
CA ILE A 236 11.62 -10.66 -11.31
C ILE A 236 12.07 -11.40 -10.05
N TYR A 237 11.88 -12.72 -9.99
CA TYR A 237 12.33 -13.55 -8.88
C TYR A 237 13.85 -13.47 -8.65
N GLN A 238 14.64 -13.63 -9.71
CA GLN A 238 16.10 -13.51 -9.60
C GLN A 238 16.55 -12.11 -9.13
N SER A 239 15.85 -11.07 -9.60
CA SER A 239 16.11 -9.70 -9.15
C SER A 239 15.73 -9.49 -7.68
N ILE A 240 14.65 -10.12 -7.19
CA ILE A 240 14.29 -10.13 -5.76
C ILE A 240 15.40 -10.77 -4.93
N LEU A 241 15.87 -11.96 -5.30
CA LEU A 241 16.94 -12.64 -4.57
C LEU A 241 18.23 -11.82 -4.53
N THR A 242 18.61 -11.23 -5.66
CA THR A 242 19.80 -10.36 -5.72
C THR A 242 19.61 -9.17 -4.79
N CYS A 243 18.49 -8.47 -4.88
CA CYS A 243 18.20 -7.31 -4.05
C CYS A 243 18.26 -7.63 -2.54
N LEU A 244 17.60 -8.71 -2.11
CA LEU A 244 17.58 -9.11 -0.70
C LEU A 244 18.97 -9.44 -0.14
N ARG A 245 19.88 -9.95 -1.00
CA ARG A 245 21.24 -10.35 -0.63
C ARG A 245 22.25 -9.21 -0.70
N THR A 246 22.00 -8.16 -1.49
CA THR A 246 23.01 -7.13 -1.80
C THR A 246 22.65 -5.71 -1.37
N GLU A 247 21.37 -5.40 -1.14
CA GLU A 247 20.93 -4.05 -0.74
C GLU A 247 20.34 -4.05 0.68
N GLU A 248 20.54 -2.94 1.40
CA GLU A 248 19.98 -2.73 2.73
C GLU A 248 18.54 -2.20 2.67
N ALA A 249 17.62 -2.86 3.36
CA ALA A 249 16.22 -2.44 3.44
C ALA A 249 16.02 -1.34 4.50
N ILE A 250 16.28 -0.08 4.12
CA ILE A 250 16.13 1.08 5.03
C ILE A 250 14.67 1.54 5.23
N ASP A 251 13.73 0.88 4.56
CA ASP A 251 12.36 1.37 4.38
C ASP A 251 11.35 0.20 4.33
N MET A 252 10.23 0.24 5.06
CA MET A 252 9.24 -0.86 5.15
C MET A 252 8.74 -1.41 3.79
N CYS A 253 8.59 -0.58 2.76
CA CYS A 253 8.21 -0.93 1.39
C CYS A 253 9.27 -1.78 0.73
N TYR A 254 10.55 -1.56 1.06
CA TYR A 254 11.64 -2.37 0.56
C TYR A 254 11.56 -3.80 1.11
N ILE A 255 10.97 -3.98 2.29
CA ILE A 255 10.68 -5.29 2.86
C ILE A 255 9.40 -5.87 2.25
N ARG A 256 8.32 -5.08 2.22
CA ARG A 256 7.00 -5.55 1.81
C ARG A 256 6.90 -5.86 0.33
N ASN A 257 7.46 -5.02 -0.53
CA ASN A 257 7.24 -5.12 -1.97
C ASN A 257 7.80 -6.41 -2.58
N PRO A 258 9.01 -6.89 -2.23
CA PRO A 258 9.49 -8.20 -2.65
C PRO A 258 8.58 -9.35 -2.21
N ILE A 259 8.14 -9.35 -0.94
CA ILE A 259 7.29 -10.42 -0.39
C ILE A 259 5.92 -10.48 -1.06
N ASP A 260 5.29 -9.33 -1.29
CA ASP A 260 4.02 -9.28 -2.03
C ASP A 260 4.20 -9.75 -3.48
N LEU A 261 5.30 -9.39 -4.16
CA LEU A 261 5.58 -9.86 -5.51
C LEU A 261 5.76 -11.38 -5.56
N LEU A 262 6.55 -11.96 -4.66
CA LEU A 262 6.71 -13.43 -4.57
C LEU A 262 5.37 -14.12 -4.37
N SER A 263 4.55 -13.61 -3.44
CA SER A 263 3.22 -14.18 -3.15
C SER A 263 2.24 -14.04 -4.31
N TYR A 264 2.33 -12.95 -5.08
CA TYR A 264 1.50 -12.73 -6.26
C TYR A 264 1.90 -13.65 -7.43
N MET A 265 3.21 -13.79 -7.69
CA MET A 265 3.72 -14.65 -8.76
C MET A 265 3.42 -16.13 -8.51
N ASN A 266 3.24 -16.53 -7.25
CA ASN A 266 2.84 -17.88 -6.84
C ASN A 266 3.71 -18.97 -7.50
N MET A 267 5.02 -18.76 -7.45
CA MET A 267 6.01 -19.64 -8.05
C MET A 267 6.57 -20.64 -7.03
N ASP A 268 7.14 -21.73 -7.54
CA ASP A 268 7.83 -22.72 -6.70
C ASP A 268 9.20 -22.19 -6.26
N ILE A 269 9.30 -21.76 -5.01
CA ILE A 269 10.55 -21.26 -4.41
C ILE A 269 11.28 -22.42 -3.73
N PRO A 270 12.57 -22.65 -4.02
CA PRO A 270 13.37 -23.64 -3.32
C PRO A 270 13.35 -23.41 -1.80
N GLU A 271 13.14 -24.47 -1.04
CA GLU A 271 12.90 -24.39 0.41
C GLU A 271 14.00 -23.62 1.16
N SER A 272 15.26 -23.83 0.79
CA SER A 272 16.39 -23.11 1.38
C SER A 272 16.37 -21.61 1.10
N GLU A 273 15.95 -21.21 -0.11
CA GLU A 273 15.83 -19.80 -0.48
C GLU A 273 14.61 -19.17 0.21
N LEU A 274 13.51 -19.91 0.36
CA LEU A 274 12.35 -19.42 1.10
C LEU A 274 12.69 -19.17 2.58
N VAL A 275 13.45 -20.06 3.23
CA VAL A 275 13.92 -19.83 4.60
C VAL A 275 14.77 -18.56 4.66
N GLU A 276 15.74 -18.39 3.77
CA GLU A 276 16.60 -17.20 3.71
C GLU A 276 15.78 -15.91 3.52
N ILE A 277 14.82 -15.91 2.58
CA ILE A 277 13.92 -14.77 2.34
C ILE A 277 13.16 -14.39 3.61
N LEU A 278 12.61 -15.38 4.33
CA LEU A 278 11.85 -15.14 5.55
C LEU A 278 12.73 -14.64 6.69
N GLU A 279 13.95 -15.15 6.83
CA GLU A 279 14.93 -14.69 7.84
C GLU A 279 15.34 -13.23 7.59
N ILE A 280 15.69 -12.88 6.34
CA ILE A 280 16.00 -11.50 5.95
C ILE A 280 14.79 -10.59 6.23
N THR A 281 13.59 -11.03 5.90
CA THR A 281 12.34 -10.30 6.14
C THR A 281 12.11 -10.05 7.63
N ALA A 282 12.21 -11.08 8.46
CA ALA A 282 11.99 -10.97 9.90
C ALA A 282 13.00 -10.03 10.56
N ASN A 283 14.27 -10.10 10.15
CA ASN A 283 15.34 -9.23 10.65
C ASN A 283 15.17 -7.77 10.22
N ASN A 284 14.76 -7.53 8.98
CA ASN A 284 14.52 -6.17 8.51
C ASN A 284 13.28 -5.54 9.20
N MET A 285 12.22 -6.33 9.44
CA MET A 285 11.04 -5.84 10.14
C MET A 285 11.34 -5.46 11.60
N SER A 286 12.18 -6.22 12.30
CA SER A 286 12.51 -5.93 13.71
C SER A 286 13.23 -4.59 13.87
N ASN A 287 14.04 -4.18 12.89
CA ASN A 287 14.72 -2.87 12.87
C ASN A 287 13.74 -1.68 12.73
N LEU A 288 12.54 -1.92 12.21
CA LEU A 288 11.50 -0.91 12.02
C LEU A 288 10.43 -0.96 13.12
N LYS A 289 10.45 -1.97 13.99
CA LYS A 289 9.56 -2.05 15.15
C LYS A 289 9.89 -0.94 16.15
N ARG A 290 8.86 -0.32 16.73
CA ARG A 290 9.00 0.74 17.73
C ARG A 290 8.44 0.33 19.08
N GLU A 291 8.96 0.97 20.13
CA GLU A 291 8.51 0.80 21.53
C GLU A 291 7.04 1.16 21.72
N ASP A 292 6.52 1.99 20.83
CA ASP A 292 5.15 2.49 20.88
C ASP A 292 4.08 1.46 20.50
N GLY A 293 4.49 0.29 20.00
CA GLY A 293 3.59 -0.77 19.53
C GLY A 293 3.45 -0.81 18.01
N GLY A 294 3.70 0.28 17.29
CA GLY A 294 3.65 0.34 15.83
C GLY A 294 4.99 0.00 15.15
N PHE A 295 5.02 0.20 13.84
CA PHE A 295 6.21 0.12 13.00
C PHE A 295 6.46 1.47 12.32
N SER A 296 7.73 1.83 12.18
CA SER A 296 8.17 3.02 11.48
C SER A 296 8.41 2.72 10.00
N ARG A 297 8.17 3.71 9.16
CA ARG A 297 8.45 3.60 7.73
C ARG A 297 9.93 3.44 7.43
N GLU A 298 10.79 4.28 8.02
CA GLU A 298 12.24 4.25 7.83
C GLU A 298 12.99 3.91 9.12
N LEU A 299 14.25 3.51 9.01
CA LEU A 299 15.09 3.11 10.16
C LEU A 299 15.21 4.19 11.23
N HIS A 300 15.27 5.46 10.84
CA HIS A 300 15.53 6.57 11.75
C HIS A 300 14.29 7.38 12.15
N ALA A 301 13.17 7.26 11.42
CA ALA A 301 11.93 7.95 11.73
C ALA A 301 10.77 7.47 10.84
N SER A 302 9.55 7.76 11.27
CA SER A 302 8.40 7.83 10.36
C SER A 302 8.44 9.17 9.63
N PRO A 303 8.45 9.23 8.29
CA PRO A 303 8.55 10.47 7.56
C PRO A 303 7.29 11.32 7.80
N PRO A 304 7.44 12.64 7.99
CA PRO A 304 6.29 13.51 8.26
C PRO A 304 5.33 13.57 7.07
N ALA A 305 5.84 13.45 5.83
CA ALA A 305 5.06 13.54 4.60
C ALA A 305 5.24 12.25 3.75
N PRO A 306 4.40 11.23 3.97
CA PRO A 306 4.56 9.94 3.28
C PRO A 306 4.32 10.02 1.77
N ASN A 307 3.66 11.08 1.27
CA ASN A 307 3.40 11.30 -0.15
C ASN A 307 4.64 11.71 -0.96
N VAL A 308 5.74 12.08 -0.31
CA VAL A 308 7.01 12.44 -0.95
C VAL A 308 8.21 11.61 -0.46
N ALA A 309 8.06 10.87 0.64
CA ALA A 309 9.12 10.09 1.28
C ALA A 309 9.70 8.94 0.42
N GLN A 310 9.05 8.59 -0.69
CA GLN A 310 9.53 7.60 -1.64
C GLN A 310 10.75 8.04 -2.45
N VAL A 311 10.99 9.34 -2.58
CA VAL A 311 12.17 9.88 -3.27
C VAL A 311 13.21 10.14 -2.21
N LYS A 312 14.26 9.33 -2.20
CA LYS A 312 15.30 9.40 -1.17
C LYS A 312 16.19 10.61 -1.40
N LYS A 313 16.96 10.99 -0.37
CA LYS A 313 17.75 12.23 -0.32
C LYS A 313 18.65 12.45 -1.55
N ASP A 314 19.17 11.36 -2.12
CA ASP A 314 20.09 11.38 -3.27
C ASP A 314 19.38 11.07 -4.61
N GLU A 315 18.06 10.94 -4.61
CA GLU A 315 17.24 10.73 -5.79
C GLU A 315 16.59 12.04 -6.25
N VAL A 316 16.32 12.15 -7.55
CA VAL A 316 15.64 13.30 -8.13
C VAL A 316 14.44 12.82 -8.95
N TYR A 317 13.29 13.43 -8.72
CA TYR A 317 12.11 13.27 -9.56
C TYR A 317 11.61 14.66 -10.01
N PRO A 318 11.51 14.95 -11.32
CA PRO A 318 11.22 16.31 -11.80
C PRO A 318 9.88 16.87 -11.35
N ASN A 319 8.90 15.99 -11.16
CA ASN A 319 7.51 16.37 -10.88
C ASN A 319 7.13 15.97 -9.45
N MET A 320 8.00 16.25 -8.48
CA MET A 320 7.69 15.99 -7.08
C MET A 320 6.52 16.87 -6.64
N PRO A 321 5.47 16.28 -6.03
CA PRO A 321 4.37 17.06 -5.49
C PRO A 321 4.80 17.82 -4.23
N GLU A 322 3.99 18.79 -3.84
CA GLU A 322 4.11 19.48 -2.56
C GLU A 322 3.92 18.47 -1.40
N ALA A 323 4.76 18.57 -0.37
CA ALA A 323 4.72 17.66 0.77
C ALA A 323 3.44 17.87 1.60
N VAL A 324 2.73 16.77 1.89
CA VAL A 324 1.56 16.78 2.77
C VAL A 324 1.95 16.13 4.09
N CYS A 325 2.25 16.96 5.09
CA CYS A 325 2.67 16.49 6.40
C CYS A 325 1.48 15.93 7.18
N LEU A 326 1.60 14.67 7.58
CA LEU A 326 0.63 13.94 8.41
C LEU A 326 1.17 13.63 9.81
N GLY A 327 2.44 13.90 10.10
CA GLY A 327 3.06 13.70 11.42
C GLY A 327 4.30 14.56 11.64
N LYS A 328 4.95 14.41 12.82
CA LYS A 328 6.11 15.24 13.20
C LYS A 328 7.46 14.75 12.68
N GLY A 329 7.55 13.55 12.14
CA GLY A 329 8.83 13.02 11.67
C GLY A 329 9.67 12.35 12.76
N LEU A 330 9.05 11.73 13.77
CA LEU A 330 9.77 11.20 14.95
C LEU A 330 10.12 9.71 14.79
N ILE A 331 10.92 9.19 15.73
CA ILE A 331 11.13 7.74 15.93
C ILE A 331 9.86 7.18 16.59
N GLU A 332 8.88 6.83 15.77
CA GLU A 332 7.57 6.36 16.21
C GLU A 332 6.98 5.40 15.18
N GLY A 333 5.87 4.74 15.52
CA GLY A 333 5.09 3.96 14.59
C GLY A 333 4.19 4.85 13.75
N ASP A 334 3.99 4.46 12.50
CA ASP A 334 3.03 5.06 11.58
C ASP A 334 2.11 4.02 10.92
N MET A 335 0.96 4.52 10.44
CA MET A 335 -0.11 3.71 9.88
C MET A 335 0.31 2.98 8.61
N ASN A 336 1.11 3.64 7.78
CA ASN A 336 1.55 3.09 6.50
C ASN A 336 2.47 1.89 6.73
N ALA A 337 3.49 2.05 7.56
CA ALA A 337 4.43 0.97 7.89
C ALA A 337 3.77 -0.15 8.70
N THR A 338 2.93 0.18 9.68
CA THR A 338 2.22 -0.83 10.49
C THR A 338 1.26 -1.65 9.62
N THR A 339 0.56 -1.02 8.68
CA THR A 339 -0.30 -1.74 7.72
C THR A 339 0.51 -2.65 6.81
N GLN A 340 1.67 -2.21 6.35
CA GLN A 340 2.57 -3.03 5.55
C GLN A 340 3.13 -4.21 6.34
N ALA A 341 3.51 -4.03 7.60
CA ALA A 341 3.95 -5.11 8.47
C ALA A 341 2.89 -6.22 8.56
N THR A 342 1.61 -5.86 8.77
CA THR A 342 0.53 -6.86 8.79
C THR A 342 0.38 -7.61 7.46
N LEU A 343 0.64 -6.96 6.31
CA LEU A 343 0.65 -7.63 5.01
C LEU A 343 1.83 -8.59 4.87
N ILE A 344 3.04 -8.15 5.22
CA ILE A 344 4.24 -8.98 5.17
C ILE A 344 3.98 -10.28 5.93
N ARG A 345 3.47 -10.17 7.16
CA ARG A 345 3.10 -11.34 7.97
C ARG A 345 2.19 -12.30 7.20
N LEU A 346 1.05 -11.82 6.68
CA LEU A 346 0.11 -12.67 5.94
C LEU A 346 0.77 -13.35 4.74
N GLN A 347 1.60 -12.62 3.98
CA GLN A 347 2.27 -13.17 2.82
C GLN A 347 3.35 -14.19 3.18
N CYS A 348 4.09 -13.98 4.28
CA CYS A 348 5.05 -14.96 4.79
C CYS A 348 4.37 -16.29 5.13
N PHE A 349 3.22 -16.25 5.81
CA PHE A 349 2.42 -17.47 6.05
C PHE A 349 1.99 -18.12 4.74
N LYS A 350 1.43 -17.34 3.80
CA LYS A 350 0.98 -17.83 2.50
C LYS A 350 2.11 -18.49 1.69
N LEU A 351 3.29 -17.88 1.64
CA LEU A 351 4.46 -18.43 0.92
C LEU A 351 4.90 -19.79 1.47
N THR A 352 4.67 -20.08 2.75
CA THR A 352 4.95 -21.39 3.36
C THR A 352 3.80 -22.40 3.25
N GLY A 353 2.71 -22.05 2.55
CA GLY A 353 1.51 -22.87 2.46
C GLY A 353 0.75 -23.00 3.79
N ARG A 354 0.92 -22.05 4.72
CA ARG A 354 0.31 -22.06 6.06
C ARG A 354 -0.77 -21.01 6.16
N GLU A 355 -1.80 -21.31 6.94
CA GLU A 355 -2.84 -20.35 7.29
C GLU A 355 -2.36 -19.43 8.41
N SER A 356 -2.53 -18.12 8.21
CA SER A 356 -2.30 -17.12 9.26
C SER A 356 -3.53 -16.99 10.15
N LYS A 357 -3.33 -17.03 11.47
CA LYS A 357 -4.37 -16.66 12.44
C LYS A 357 -4.38 -15.14 12.68
N PRO A 358 -5.48 -14.56 13.20
CA PRO A 358 -5.45 -13.19 13.71
C PRO A 358 -4.28 -12.99 14.66
N ILE A 359 -3.68 -11.80 14.61
CA ILE A 359 -2.59 -11.40 15.50
C ILE A 359 -3.06 -11.56 16.96
N LYS A 360 -2.15 -12.01 17.81
CA LYS A 360 -2.39 -12.20 19.24
C LYS A 360 -2.97 -10.92 19.86
N ASN A 361 -3.99 -11.07 20.71
CA ASN A 361 -4.71 -9.99 21.40
C ASN A 361 -5.45 -8.99 20.49
N SER A 362 -5.58 -9.27 19.18
CA SER A 362 -6.37 -8.41 18.27
C SER A 362 -7.82 -8.18 18.73
N GLN A 363 -8.42 -9.18 19.36
CA GLN A 363 -9.79 -9.12 19.89
C GLN A 363 -9.98 -8.10 21.02
N GLU A 364 -8.89 -7.64 21.65
CA GLU A 364 -8.92 -6.61 22.69
C GLU A 364 -9.03 -5.19 22.12
N PHE A 365 -8.89 -5.01 20.79
CA PHE A 365 -8.91 -3.69 20.14
C PHE A 365 -10.05 -2.78 20.60
N TYR A 366 -11.29 -3.29 20.58
CA TYR A 366 -12.47 -2.48 20.95
C TYR A 366 -12.55 -2.18 22.45
N GLN A 367 -11.77 -2.85 23.29
CA GLN A 367 -11.67 -2.57 24.74
C GLN A 367 -10.71 -1.42 25.03
N PHE A 368 -9.86 -1.05 24.07
CA PHE A 368 -8.93 0.07 24.18
C PHE A 368 -9.52 1.42 23.70
N LEU A 369 -10.72 1.40 23.11
CA LEU A 369 -11.38 2.58 22.53
C LEU A 369 -12.15 3.42 23.56
#